data_AF-A0A7S2CFJ2-F1
#
_entry.id   AF-A0A7S2CFJ2-F1
#
_cell.length_a   1.000
_cell.length_b   1.000
_cell.length_c   1.000
_cell.angle_alpha   90.00
_cell.angle_beta   90.00
_cell.angle_gamma   90.00
#
_symmetry.space_group_name_H-M   'P 1'
#
loop_
_entity.id
_entity.type
_entity.pdbx_description
1 polymer ?
#
loop_
_entity_poly.entity_id
_entity_poly.type
_entity_poly.pdbx_seq_one_letter_code
_entity_poly.pdbx_strand_id
1 'polypeptide(L)'
;ASLCAGDAGKMTLGHKRSVGVIRAFREALQAAGQDLGVFDGLHKDLQKLAEASPRELVRKARPCSGLLASFARHSPEVGELPGCGTVFLSIFEPDSRPLGNPHNVAMLYATSPNARRHRGLCAASFLCALRSVGSNIARLVREYNRLAGEQPAPEKWERTLWYEADLRAPVEFYLSDGHLLWDNFLWPKIQCEDGGWLDMDALKGCQGVTLQAELISALSSSKCVETKVGEDGKVFVRRAGGRPLPVTSDP
;
A
#
# COMPACT_ATOMS: atom_id res chain seq x y z
N ALA A 1 -15.45 -1.31 7.65
CA ALA A 1 -15.38 -1.01 6.20
C ALA A 1 -15.05 -2.30 5.46
N SER A 2 -15.62 -2.51 4.28
CA SER A 2 -15.32 -3.68 3.44
C SER A 2 -14.35 -3.31 2.33
N LEU A 3 -13.33 -4.13 2.10
CA LEU A 3 -12.30 -3.89 1.07
C LEU A 3 -12.64 -4.62 -0.24
N CYS A 4 -12.67 -3.88 -1.33
CA CYS A 4 -12.82 -4.39 -2.69
C CYS A 4 -11.54 -4.08 -3.49
N ALA A 5 -10.89 -5.10 -4.05
CA ALA A 5 -9.81 -4.91 -5.00
C ALA A 5 -10.37 -4.99 -6.43
N GLY A 6 -10.17 -3.92 -7.20
CA GLY A 6 -10.76 -3.78 -8.53
C GLY A 6 -9.76 -3.80 -9.68
N ASP A 7 -10.27 -3.66 -10.89
CA ASP A 7 -9.44 -3.57 -12.10
C ASP A 7 -8.87 -2.16 -12.25
N ALA A 8 -7.54 -2.07 -12.21
CA ALA A 8 -6.78 -0.83 -12.27
C ALA A 8 -7.24 0.18 -13.34
N GLY A 9 -7.55 -0.25 -14.56
CA GLY A 9 -7.92 0.72 -15.60
C GLY A 9 -9.36 0.68 -16.05
N LYS A 10 -10.21 -0.11 -15.40
CA LYS A 10 -11.66 0.11 -15.51
C LYS A 10 -12.15 1.00 -14.37
N MET A 11 -11.58 0.82 -13.18
CA MET A 11 -12.05 1.42 -11.92
C MET A 11 -13.55 1.19 -11.66
N THR A 12 -14.07 0.11 -12.23
CA THR A 12 -15.47 -0.25 -12.10
C THR A 12 -15.65 -1.38 -11.09
N LEU A 13 -16.86 -1.49 -10.55
CA LEU A 13 -17.29 -2.62 -9.73
C LEU A 13 -17.66 -3.85 -10.58
N GLY A 14 -16.98 -4.03 -11.72
CA GLY A 14 -17.20 -5.14 -12.64
C GLY A 14 -18.44 -5.00 -13.53
N HIS A 15 -18.66 -6.00 -14.39
CA HIS A 15 -19.84 -6.09 -15.24
C HIS A 15 -20.93 -6.93 -14.57
N LYS A 16 -22.16 -6.95 -15.11
CA LYS A 16 -23.24 -7.86 -14.67
C LYS A 16 -22.85 -9.36 -14.67
N ARG A 17 -21.81 -9.71 -15.43
CA ARG A 17 -21.27 -11.08 -15.56
C ARG A 17 -20.01 -11.31 -14.71
N SER A 18 -19.59 -10.33 -13.91
CA SER A 18 -18.48 -10.52 -12.97
C SER A 18 -18.81 -11.62 -11.96
N VAL A 19 -17.80 -12.39 -11.59
CA VAL A 19 -17.90 -13.52 -10.67
C VAL A 19 -17.20 -13.23 -9.34
N GLY A 20 -17.45 -14.07 -8.34
CA GLY A 20 -16.78 -14.01 -7.04
C GLY A 20 -17.09 -12.74 -6.24
N VAL A 21 -16.09 -12.25 -5.51
CA VAL A 21 -16.23 -11.13 -4.56
C VAL A 21 -16.77 -9.86 -5.22
N ILE A 22 -16.34 -9.54 -6.44
CA ILE A 22 -16.83 -8.35 -7.17
C ILE A 22 -18.35 -8.43 -7.40
N ARG A 23 -18.89 -9.61 -7.70
CA ARG A 23 -20.33 -9.80 -7.86
C ARG A 23 -21.09 -9.48 -6.57
N ALA A 24 -20.58 -9.98 -5.45
CA ALA A 24 -21.19 -9.76 -4.13
C ALA A 24 -21.23 -8.27 -3.75
N PHE A 25 -20.12 -7.54 -3.95
CA PHE A 25 -20.10 -6.09 -3.74
C PHE A 25 -21.11 -5.36 -4.62
N ARG A 26 -21.16 -5.73 -5.91
CA ARG A 26 -22.07 -5.13 -6.89
C ARG A 26 -23.53 -5.32 -6.48
N GLU A 27 -23.92 -6.55 -6.16
CA GLU A 27 -25.28 -6.90 -5.72
C GLU A 27 -25.65 -6.17 -4.43
N ALA A 28 -24.74 -6.13 -3.45
CA ALA A 28 -24.97 -5.46 -2.17
C ALA A 28 -25.16 -3.93 -2.33
N LEU A 29 -24.39 -3.29 -3.22
CA LEU A 29 -24.52 -1.85 -3.49
C LEU A 29 -25.82 -1.54 -4.25
N GLN A 30 -26.18 -2.36 -5.25
CA GLN A 30 -27.45 -2.18 -5.98
C GLN A 30 -28.66 -2.38 -5.06
N ALA A 31 -28.62 -3.37 -4.18
CA ALA A 31 -29.68 -3.59 -3.18
C ALA A 31 -29.80 -2.43 -2.19
N ALA A 32 -28.72 -1.68 -1.96
CA ALA A 32 -28.69 -0.46 -1.16
C ALA A 32 -29.01 0.81 -1.97
N GLY A 33 -29.60 0.68 -3.16
CA GLY A 33 -30.04 1.80 -4.00
C GLY A 33 -28.92 2.57 -4.69
N GLN A 34 -27.68 2.06 -4.70
CA GLN A 34 -26.56 2.76 -5.33
C GLN A 34 -26.58 2.61 -6.85
N ASP A 35 -26.42 3.73 -7.57
CA ASP A 35 -26.17 3.72 -9.02
C ASP A 35 -24.69 3.44 -9.30
N LEU A 36 -24.42 2.25 -9.82
CA LEU A 36 -23.07 1.80 -10.13
C LEU A 36 -22.41 2.60 -11.26
N GLY A 37 -23.19 3.11 -12.23
CA GLY A 37 -22.65 3.93 -13.31
C GLY A 37 -22.14 5.27 -12.80
N VAL A 38 -22.87 5.85 -11.83
CA VAL A 38 -22.44 7.06 -11.12
C VAL A 38 -21.20 6.80 -10.26
N PHE A 39 -21.13 5.64 -9.58
CA PHE A 39 -19.92 5.23 -8.84
C PHE A 39 -18.68 5.13 -9.72
N ASP A 40 -18.80 4.51 -10.90
CA ASP A 40 -17.70 4.37 -11.84
C ASP A 40 -17.20 5.74 -12.34
N GLY A 41 -18.12 6.68 -12.60
CA GLY A 41 -17.79 8.07 -12.92
C GLY A 41 -17.09 8.79 -11.77
N LEU A 42 -17.60 8.62 -10.55
CA LEU A 42 -17.04 9.19 -9.34
C LEU A 42 -15.60 8.72 -9.07
N HIS A 43 -15.31 7.42 -9.24
CA HIS A 43 -13.95 6.90 -9.08
C HIS A 43 -12.98 7.52 -10.10
N LYS A 44 -13.38 7.64 -11.37
CA LYS A 44 -12.54 8.28 -12.40
C LYS A 44 -12.24 9.75 -12.10
N ASP A 45 -13.24 10.48 -11.62
CA ASP A 45 -13.06 11.87 -11.23
C ASP A 45 -12.12 12.01 -10.02
N LEU A 46 -12.35 11.21 -8.98
CA LEU A 46 -11.51 11.20 -7.79
C LEU A 46 -10.09 10.76 -8.09
N GLN A 47 -9.88 9.83 -9.04
CA GLN A 47 -8.56 9.45 -9.50
C GLN A 47 -7.83 10.66 -10.07
N LYS A 48 -8.44 11.39 -11.02
CA LYS A 48 -7.82 12.57 -11.63
C LYS A 48 -7.42 13.61 -10.59
N LEU A 49 -8.28 13.85 -9.59
CA LEU A 49 -7.99 14.74 -8.48
C LEU A 49 -6.82 14.24 -7.63
N ALA A 50 -6.81 12.94 -7.30
CA ALA A 50 -5.74 12.34 -6.51
C ALA A 50 -4.39 12.30 -7.25
N GLU A 51 -4.40 12.09 -8.57
CA GLU A 51 -3.21 12.14 -9.42
C GLU A 51 -2.64 13.56 -9.53
N ALA A 52 -3.50 14.58 -9.52
CA ALA A 52 -3.08 15.99 -9.49
C ALA A 52 -2.50 16.42 -8.13
N SER A 53 -2.79 15.68 -7.06
CA SER A 53 -2.28 15.94 -5.70
C SER A 53 -1.78 14.63 -5.07
N PRO A 54 -0.69 14.06 -5.62
CA PRO A 54 -0.21 12.75 -5.20
C PRO A 54 0.17 12.77 -3.72
N ARG A 55 -0.04 11.63 -3.04
CA ARG A 55 0.16 11.44 -1.60
C ARG A 55 -0.78 12.23 -0.68
N GLU A 56 -1.67 13.06 -1.22
CA GLU A 56 -2.68 13.79 -0.45
C GLU A 56 -4.06 13.13 -0.54
N LEU A 57 -4.87 13.33 0.50
CA LEU A 57 -6.24 12.87 0.53
C LEU A 57 -7.16 13.90 -0.13
N VAL A 58 -7.73 13.55 -1.28
CA VAL A 58 -8.76 14.37 -1.94
C VAL A 58 -10.15 13.93 -1.49
N ARG A 59 -11.11 14.85 -1.50
CA ARG A 59 -12.48 14.63 -1.01
C ARG A 59 -13.52 15.19 -1.97
N LYS A 60 -14.62 14.46 -2.15
CA LYS A 60 -15.90 14.99 -2.63
C LYS A 60 -16.97 14.78 -1.55
N ALA A 61 -17.64 15.85 -1.14
CA ALA A 61 -18.76 15.79 -0.20
C ALA A 61 -20.06 15.50 -0.97
N ARG A 62 -20.88 14.58 -0.46
CA ARG A 62 -22.17 14.15 -1.07
C ARG A 62 -22.10 14.00 -2.60
N PRO A 63 -21.18 13.18 -3.13
CA PRO A 63 -20.92 13.11 -4.56
C PRO A 63 -22.09 12.56 -5.38
N CYS A 64 -22.94 11.74 -4.76
CA CYS A 64 -24.16 11.19 -5.33
C CYS A 64 -25.10 10.70 -4.22
N SER A 65 -26.33 10.33 -4.60
CA SER A 65 -27.33 9.78 -3.67
C SER A 65 -26.80 8.56 -2.93
N GLY A 66 -27.00 8.51 -1.61
CA GLY A 66 -26.58 7.40 -0.76
C GLY A 66 -25.13 7.46 -0.27
N LEU A 67 -24.36 8.49 -0.65
CA LEU A 67 -23.00 8.74 -0.15
C LEU A 67 -22.91 10.06 0.62
N LEU A 68 -22.37 10.00 1.84
CA LEU A 68 -22.04 11.18 2.64
C LEU A 68 -20.78 11.87 2.11
N ALA A 69 -19.77 11.08 1.75
CA ALA A 69 -18.51 11.56 1.20
C ALA A 69 -17.77 10.42 0.50
N SER A 70 -16.92 10.80 -0.46
CA SER A 70 -15.92 9.90 -1.01
C SER A 70 -14.55 10.57 -1.01
N PHE A 71 -13.54 9.77 -0.73
CA PHE A 71 -12.16 10.17 -0.64
C PHE A 71 -11.31 9.35 -1.61
N ALA A 72 -10.20 9.92 -2.06
CA ALA A 72 -9.19 9.17 -2.78
C ALA A 72 -7.78 9.62 -2.41
N ARG A 73 -6.82 8.72 -2.57
CA ARG A 73 -5.39 9.00 -2.41
C ARG A 73 -4.63 8.26 -3.48
N HIS A 74 -3.71 8.95 -4.17
CA HIS A 74 -2.84 8.35 -5.17
C HIS A 74 -1.43 8.13 -4.61
N SER A 75 -0.84 6.98 -4.92
CA SER A 75 0.51 6.59 -4.51
C SER A 75 1.40 6.50 -5.75
N PRO A 76 2.28 7.50 -5.99
CA PRO A 76 3.22 7.46 -7.12
C PRO A 76 4.25 6.32 -6.97
N GLU A 77 4.39 5.75 -5.76
CA GLU A 77 5.28 4.63 -5.46
C GLU A 77 4.92 3.34 -6.22
N VAL A 78 3.71 3.26 -6.78
CA VAL A 78 3.31 2.15 -7.64
C VAL A 78 4.05 2.12 -8.99
N GLY A 79 4.72 3.22 -9.36
CA GLY A 79 5.45 3.39 -10.61
C GLY A 79 4.54 3.65 -11.81
N GLU A 80 5.08 3.47 -13.02
CA GLU A 80 4.37 3.66 -14.29
C GLU A 80 3.42 2.49 -14.61
N LEU A 81 2.59 2.09 -13.65
CA LEU A 81 1.59 1.04 -13.83
C LEU A 81 0.23 1.66 -14.15
N PRO A 82 -0.23 1.62 -15.42
CA PRO A 82 -1.39 2.39 -15.84
C PRO A 82 -2.66 2.02 -15.06
N GLY A 83 -3.21 3.02 -14.37
CA GLY A 83 -4.41 2.90 -13.55
C GLY A 83 -4.19 2.28 -12.18
N CYS A 84 -2.96 1.97 -11.77
CA CYS A 84 -2.69 1.47 -10.42
C CYS A 84 -2.42 2.61 -9.42
N GLY A 85 -2.44 2.28 -8.13
CA GLY A 85 -1.94 3.16 -7.07
C GLY A 85 -2.95 4.11 -6.46
N THR A 86 -4.19 4.15 -6.94
CA THR A 86 -5.27 4.93 -6.32
C THR A 86 -6.12 4.05 -5.40
N VAL A 87 -6.41 4.56 -4.21
CA VAL A 87 -7.34 3.94 -3.26
C VAL A 87 -8.46 4.92 -3.02
N PHE A 88 -9.69 4.41 -2.95
CA PHE A 88 -10.91 5.17 -2.70
C PHE A 88 -11.55 4.68 -1.41
N LEU A 89 -12.19 5.61 -0.70
CA LEU A 89 -13.04 5.34 0.46
C LEU A 89 -14.37 6.05 0.26
N SER A 90 -15.45 5.28 0.23
CA SER A 90 -16.81 5.82 0.11
C SER A 90 -17.57 5.58 1.42
N ILE A 91 -18.13 6.65 1.98
CA ILE A 91 -18.89 6.64 3.23
C ILE A 91 -20.38 6.72 2.89
N PHE A 92 -21.15 5.72 3.31
CA PHE A 92 -22.57 5.60 2.97
C PHE A 92 -23.45 6.43 3.91
N GLU A 93 -24.53 6.99 3.36
CA GLU A 93 -25.65 7.51 4.15
C GLU A 93 -26.31 6.37 4.95
N PRO A 94 -26.88 6.63 6.14
CA PRO A 94 -27.48 5.59 6.99
C PRO A 94 -28.45 4.66 6.25
N ASP A 95 -29.34 5.22 5.43
CA ASP A 95 -30.37 4.48 4.70
C ASP A 95 -29.86 3.80 3.42
N SER A 96 -28.60 4.03 3.08
CA SER A 96 -27.92 3.50 1.88
C SER A 96 -26.79 2.54 2.24
N ARG A 97 -26.73 2.07 3.50
CA ARG A 97 -25.73 1.10 3.94
C ARG A 97 -26.02 -0.28 3.33
N PRO A 98 -25.02 -0.96 2.75
CA PRO A 98 -25.19 -2.31 2.21
C PRO A 98 -25.82 -3.27 3.23
N LEU A 99 -26.81 -4.05 2.76
CA LEU A 99 -27.55 -5.04 3.56
C LEU A 99 -28.34 -4.42 4.74
N GLY A 100 -28.57 -3.10 4.76
CA GLY A 100 -29.23 -2.40 5.86
C GLY A 100 -28.49 -2.49 7.20
N ASN A 101 -27.23 -2.94 7.20
CA ASN A 101 -26.48 -3.17 8.43
C ASN A 101 -25.84 -1.84 8.90
N PRO A 102 -26.09 -1.39 10.14
CA PRO A 102 -25.54 -0.12 10.64
C PRO A 102 -24.01 -0.10 10.70
N HIS A 103 -23.34 -1.25 10.71
CA HIS A 103 -21.87 -1.36 10.71
C HIS A 103 -21.24 -1.30 9.31
N ASN A 104 -22.03 -1.40 8.24
CA ASN A 104 -21.56 -1.29 6.85
C ASN A 104 -21.44 0.18 6.43
N VAL A 105 -20.70 0.98 7.21
CA VAL A 105 -20.62 2.43 7.07
C VAL A 105 -19.79 2.90 5.87
N ALA A 106 -18.88 2.06 5.37
CA ALA A 106 -17.92 2.47 4.35
C ALA A 106 -17.39 1.30 3.53
N MET A 107 -16.96 1.61 2.30
CA MET A 107 -16.27 0.70 1.38
C MET A 107 -14.92 1.29 0.98
N LEU A 108 -13.90 0.43 0.96
CA LEU A 108 -12.61 0.72 0.33
C LEU A 108 -12.57 0.08 -1.07
N TYR A 109 -12.10 0.83 -2.06
CA TYR A 109 -11.79 0.29 -3.39
C TYR A 109 -10.32 0.57 -3.70
N ALA A 110 -9.55 -0.44 -4.11
CA ALA A 110 -8.15 -0.27 -4.48
C ALA A 110 -7.93 -0.66 -5.95
N THR A 111 -7.25 0.22 -6.69
CA THR A 111 -6.74 -0.10 -8.03
C THR A 111 -5.41 -0.82 -7.91
N SER A 112 -5.48 -2.15 -7.77
CA SER A 112 -4.32 -3.01 -7.58
C SER A 112 -3.72 -3.49 -8.90
N PRO A 113 -2.41 -3.84 -8.93
CA PRO A 113 -1.82 -4.49 -10.08
C PRO A 113 -2.54 -5.81 -10.39
N ASN A 114 -2.73 -6.07 -11.68
CA ASN A 114 -3.39 -7.26 -12.21
C ASN A 114 -2.45 -7.98 -13.18
N ALA A 115 -2.21 -9.28 -12.97
CA ALA A 115 -1.26 -10.07 -13.77
C ALA A 115 -1.63 -10.15 -15.26
N ARG A 116 -2.92 -10.10 -15.61
CA ARG A 116 -3.37 -10.10 -17.01
C ARG A 116 -3.12 -8.76 -17.70
N ARG A 117 -3.31 -7.65 -16.98
CA ARG A 117 -3.14 -6.29 -17.51
C ARG A 117 -1.66 -5.88 -17.55
N HIS A 118 -0.91 -6.28 -16.53
CA HIS A 118 0.50 -5.93 -16.37
C HIS A 118 1.37 -7.16 -16.66
N ARG A 119 1.11 -7.81 -17.81
CA ARG A 119 1.95 -8.89 -18.29
C ARG A 119 3.36 -8.37 -18.54
N GLY A 120 4.37 -9.16 -18.19
CA GLY A 120 5.78 -8.79 -18.36
C GLY A 120 6.39 -8.07 -17.16
N LEU A 121 5.61 -7.74 -16.12
CA LEU A 121 6.21 -7.38 -14.83
C LEU A 121 6.92 -8.59 -14.24
N CYS A 122 8.16 -8.38 -13.77
CA CYS A 122 8.79 -9.37 -12.92
C CYS A 122 8.04 -9.47 -11.58
N ALA A 123 8.17 -10.61 -10.91
CA ALA A 123 7.50 -10.85 -9.62
C ALA A 123 7.83 -9.76 -8.59
N ALA A 124 9.08 -9.30 -8.56
CA ALA A 124 9.51 -8.21 -7.67
C ALA A 124 8.72 -6.92 -7.91
N SER A 125 8.65 -6.42 -9.15
CA SER A 125 7.89 -5.21 -9.48
C SER A 125 6.40 -5.34 -9.15
N PHE A 126 5.81 -6.51 -9.42
CA PHE A 126 4.41 -6.78 -9.09
C PHE A 126 4.15 -6.71 -7.58
N LEU A 127 5.00 -7.36 -6.77
CA LEU A 127 4.89 -7.34 -5.31
C LEU A 127 5.10 -5.94 -4.73
N CYS A 128 5.98 -5.15 -5.33
CA CYS A 128 6.25 -3.79 -4.88
C CYS A 128 5.09 -2.85 -5.17
N ALA A 129 4.45 -2.99 -6.33
CA ALA A 129 3.21 -2.31 -6.63
C ALA A 129 2.08 -2.71 -5.66
N LEU A 130 1.96 -4.01 -5.35
CA LEU A 130 0.95 -4.52 -4.41
C LEU A 130 1.18 -3.97 -3.00
N ARG A 131 2.43 -3.94 -2.53
CA ARG A 131 2.82 -3.34 -1.26
C ARG A 131 2.50 -1.85 -1.22
N SER A 132 2.82 -1.11 -2.28
CA SER A 132 2.53 0.32 -2.39
C SER A 132 1.02 0.60 -2.28
N VAL A 133 0.19 -0.24 -2.92
CA VAL A 133 -1.28 -0.18 -2.78
C VAL A 133 -1.70 -0.44 -1.33
N GLY A 134 -1.12 -1.46 -0.66
CA GLY A 134 -1.37 -1.75 0.75
C GLY A 134 -1.04 -0.58 1.68
N SER A 135 0.16 0.00 1.55
CA SER A 135 0.55 1.20 2.30
C SER A 135 -0.37 2.38 2.00
N ASN A 136 -0.80 2.55 0.75
CA ASN A 136 -1.73 3.62 0.38
C ASN A 136 -3.10 3.45 1.05
N ILE A 137 -3.62 2.21 1.19
CA ILE A 137 -4.84 1.93 1.97
C ILE A 137 -4.66 2.39 3.42
N ALA A 138 -3.55 2.00 4.06
CA ALA A 138 -3.29 2.36 5.45
C ALA A 138 -3.21 3.89 5.66
N ARG A 139 -2.49 4.59 4.78
CA ARG A 139 -2.37 6.07 4.82
C ARG A 139 -3.70 6.76 4.57
N LEU A 140 -4.48 6.30 3.59
CA LEU A 140 -5.81 6.84 3.33
C LEU A 140 -6.70 6.73 4.57
N VAL A 141 -6.76 5.55 5.19
CA VAL A 141 -7.59 5.33 6.39
C VAL A 141 -7.11 6.20 7.56
N ARG A 142 -5.78 6.33 7.74
CA ARG A 142 -5.22 7.22 8.76
C ARG A 142 -5.62 8.68 8.54
N GLU A 143 -5.47 9.20 7.32
CA GLU A 143 -5.85 10.58 6.99
C GLU A 143 -7.36 10.81 7.15
N TYR A 144 -8.19 9.85 6.71
CA TYR A 144 -9.63 9.90 6.94
C TYR A 144 -9.97 9.95 8.44
N ASN A 145 -9.38 9.08 9.27
CA ASN A 145 -9.66 9.06 10.70
C ASN A 145 -9.26 10.36 11.40
N ARG A 146 -8.19 11.02 10.96
CA ARG A 146 -7.83 12.37 11.45
C ARG A 146 -8.93 13.38 11.11
N LEU A 147 -9.35 13.43 9.86
CA LEU A 147 -10.42 14.34 9.43
C LEU A 147 -11.75 14.07 10.15
N ALA A 148 -12.11 12.79 10.32
CA ALA A 148 -13.31 12.38 11.04
C ALA A 148 -13.24 12.72 12.54
N GLY A 149 -12.04 12.79 13.10
CA GLY A 149 -11.78 13.27 14.46
C GLY A 149 -11.50 14.77 14.56
N GLU A 150 -11.85 15.55 13.53
CA GLU A 150 -11.66 17.01 13.48
C GLU A 150 -10.20 17.47 13.67
N GLN A 151 -9.24 16.59 13.39
CA GLN A 151 -7.82 16.92 13.42
C GLN A 151 -7.40 17.58 12.10
N PRO A 152 -6.38 18.47 12.11
CA PRO A 152 -5.86 19.04 10.89
C PRO A 152 -5.29 17.95 9.97
N ALA A 153 -5.39 18.21 8.66
CA ALA A 153 -4.73 17.41 7.64
C ALA A 153 -3.23 17.31 7.97
N PRO A 154 -2.60 16.15 7.72
CA PRO A 154 -1.19 16.01 8.06
C PRO A 154 -0.33 16.97 7.25
N GLU A 155 0.74 17.45 7.85
CA GLU A 155 1.71 18.27 7.16
C GLU A 155 2.58 17.41 6.22
N LYS A 156 3.31 18.07 5.31
CA LYS A 156 4.17 17.38 4.34
C LYS A 156 5.21 16.48 5.03
N TRP A 157 5.81 16.93 6.12
CA TRP A 157 6.82 16.16 6.86
C TRP A 157 6.22 14.93 7.56
N GLU A 158 4.98 15.00 8.07
CA GLU A 158 4.31 13.83 8.66
C GLU A 158 4.10 12.74 7.60
N ARG A 159 3.68 13.14 6.39
CA ARG A 159 3.54 12.20 5.26
C ARG A 159 4.88 11.58 4.86
N THR A 160 5.97 12.36 4.90
CA THR A 160 7.33 11.84 4.67
C THR A 160 7.70 10.80 5.72
N LEU A 161 7.47 11.07 7.01
CA LEU A 161 7.76 10.10 8.07
C LEU A 161 6.97 8.80 7.92
N TRP A 162 5.71 8.87 7.47
CA TRP A 162 4.92 7.67 7.18
C TRP A 162 5.51 6.89 6.01
N TYR A 163 5.97 7.59 4.98
CA TYR A 163 6.63 6.96 3.85
C TYR A 163 7.94 6.28 4.25
N GLU A 164 8.78 6.95 5.03
CA GLU A 164 10.02 6.39 5.56
C GLU A 164 9.76 5.16 6.44
N ALA A 165 8.75 5.21 7.32
CA ALA A 165 8.36 4.05 8.11
C ALA A 165 7.94 2.86 7.23
N ASP A 166 7.17 3.13 6.17
CA ASP A 166 6.75 2.09 5.22
C ASP A 166 7.93 1.53 4.43
N LEU A 167 8.92 2.34 4.05
CA LEU A 167 10.15 1.89 3.39
C LEU A 167 10.99 1.00 4.31
N ARG A 168 11.18 1.45 5.55
CA ARG A 168 11.99 0.80 6.57
C ARG A 168 11.44 -0.57 6.99
N ALA A 169 10.12 -0.66 7.20
CA ALA A 169 9.52 -1.83 7.86
C ALA A 169 9.90 -3.17 7.23
N PRO A 170 9.98 -3.34 5.89
CA PRO A 170 10.33 -4.64 5.35
C PRO A 170 11.81 -4.96 5.43
N VAL A 171 12.71 -3.97 5.40
CA VAL A 171 14.13 -4.24 5.69
C VAL A 171 14.28 -4.74 7.11
N GLU A 172 13.60 -4.10 8.07
CA GLU A 172 13.57 -4.54 9.47
C GLU A 172 12.96 -5.94 9.61
N PHE A 173 11.89 -6.24 8.86
CA PHE A 173 11.29 -7.58 8.83
C PHE A 173 12.25 -8.63 8.27
N TYR A 174 12.87 -8.39 7.11
CA TYR A 174 13.82 -9.32 6.48
C TYR A 174 15.04 -9.60 7.36
N LEU A 175 15.42 -8.65 8.21
CA LEU A 175 16.55 -8.78 9.14
C LEU A 175 16.11 -9.09 10.59
N SER A 176 14.83 -9.38 10.81
CA SER A 176 14.28 -9.78 12.10
C SER A 176 14.59 -11.25 12.41
N ASP A 177 14.67 -11.59 13.70
CA ASP A 177 14.90 -12.99 14.12
C ASP A 177 13.82 -13.92 13.59
N GLY A 178 12.55 -13.49 13.65
CA GLY A 178 11.41 -14.30 13.21
C GLY A 178 11.46 -14.66 11.72
N HIS A 179 11.94 -13.75 10.87
CA HIS A 179 12.10 -14.04 9.44
C HIS A 179 13.35 -14.88 9.18
N LEU A 180 14.50 -14.48 9.74
CA LEU A 180 15.78 -15.13 9.49
C LEU A 180 15.82 -16.58 9.98
N LEU A 181 15.02 -16.96 10.97
CA LEU A 181 14.87 -18.36 11.40
C LEU A 181 14.44 -19.31 10.27
N TRP A 182 13.70 -18.82 9.28
CA TRP A 182 13.12 -19.63 8.22
C TRP A 182 13.62 -19.23 6.83
N ASP A 183 14.43 -18.19 6.73
CA ASP A 183 14.88 -17.65 5.46
C ASP A 183 16.16 -18.34 4.97
N ASN A 184 16.00 -19.22 3.98
CA ASN A 184 17.11 -19.98 3.41
C ASN A 184 18.00 -19.17 2.46
N PHE A 185 17.69 -17.89 2.18
CA PHE A 185 18.41 -17.08 1.19
C PHE A 185 19.33 -16.04 1.83
N LEU A 186 18.81 -15.24 2.75
CA LEU A 186 19.50 -14.19 3.49
C LEU A 186 20.37 -14.78 4.59
N TRP A 187 19.94 -15.86 5.26
CA TRP A 187 20.70 -16.47 6.34
C TRP A 187 22.12 -16.89 5.90
N PRO A 188 22.32 -17.71 4.85
CA PRO A 188 23.67 -18.08 4.41
C PRO A 188 24.46 -16.89 3.86
N LYS A 189 23.79 -15.90 3.25
CA LYS A 189 24.46 -14.69 2.77
C LYS A 189 25.03 -13.86 3.92
N ILE A 190 24.24 -13.61 4.96
CA ILE A 190 24.69 -12.85 6.14
C ILE A 190 25.82 -13.60 6.84
N GLN A 191 25.77 -14.93 6.91
CA GLN A 191 26.82 -15.74 7.54
C GLN A 191 28.16 -15.66 6.81
N CYS A 192 28.15 -15.56 5.48
CA CYS A 192 29.37 -15.49 4.66
C CYS A 192 30.01 -14.11 4.61
N GLU A 193 29.28 -13.05 4.97
CA GLU A 193 29.76 -11.67 4.89
C GLU A 193 30.41 -11.21 6.20
N ASP A 194 31.58 -10.57 6.10
CA ASP A 194 32.30 -10.08 7.28
C ASP A 194 31.49 -8.99 8.01
N GLY A 195 31.35 -9.16 9.33
CA GLY A 195 30.53 -8.30 10.18
C GLY A 195 29.03 -8.28 9.83
N GLY A 196 28.55 -9.23 9.01
CA GLY A 196 27.14 -9.38 8.62
C GLY A 196 26.60 -8.29 7.69
N TRP A 197 27.48 -7.59 6.96
CA TRP A 197 27.09 -6.54 6.03
C TRP A 197 26.55 -7.11 4.71
N LEU A 198 25.27 -6.90 4.46
CA LEU A 198 24.61 -7.33 3.24
C LEU A 198 24.54 -6.18 2.23
N ASP A 199 24.93 -6.43 0.98
CA ASP A 199 24.64 -5.50 -0.12
C ASP A 199 23.13 -5.35 -0.25
N MET A 200 22.63 -4.10 -0.22
CA MET A 200 21.20 -3.83 -0.31
C MET A 200 20.59 -4.27 -1.65
N ASP A 201 21.41 -4.52 -2.66
CA ASP A 201 21.00 -5.15 -3.90
C ASP A 201 20.48 -6.59 -3.70
N ALA A 202 20.95 -7.29 -2.66
CA ALA A 202 20.39 -8.58 -2.27
C ALA A 202 18.93 -8.47 -1.79
N LEU A 203 18.49 -7.28 -1.37
CA LEU A 203 17.11 -6.97 -0.95
C LEU A 203 16.27 -6.37 -2.08
N LYS A 204 16.83 -6.06 -3.26
CA LYS A 204 16.08 -5.51 -4.41
C LYS A 204 14.99 -6.44 -4.93
N GLY A 205 15.16 -7.76 -4.80
CA GLY A 205 14.09 -8.73 -5.12
C GLY A 205 12.85 -8.57 -4.25
N CYS A 206 13.01 -7.93 -3.08
CA CYS A 206 11.98 -7.71 -2.08
C CYS A 206 11.43 -6.28 -2.07
N GLN A 207 12.15 -5.35 -2.69
CA GLN A 207 11.80 -3.94 -2.72
C GLN A 207 12.20 -3.36 -4.09
N GLY A 208 11.22 -2.88 -4.86
CA GLY A 208 11.36 -2.21 -6.15
C GLY A 208 11.91 -0.80 -5.96
N VAL A 209 12.92 -0.69 -5.10
CA VAL A 209 13.51 0.56 -4.62
C VAL A 209 14.45 1.03 -5.71
N THR A 210 13.90 1.89 -6.54
CA THR A 210 14.63 2.77 -7.44
C THR A 210 15.26 3.97 -6.71
N LEU A 211 15.07 4.11 -5.39
CA LEU A 211 15.54 5.27 -4.61
C LEU A 211 16.39 4.85 -3.39
N GLN A 212 17.62 4.40 -3.64
CA GLN A 212 18.58 4.02 -2.59
C GLN A 212 18.77 5.14 -1.54
N ALA A 213 18.75 6.41 -1.95
CA ALA A 213 18.92 7.55 -1.04
C ALA A 213 17.76 7.71 -0.05
N GLU A 214 16.51 7.57 -0.50
CA GLU A 214 15.34 7.66 0.38
C GLU A 214 15.29 6.49 1.36
N LEU A 215 15.69 5.30 0.90
CA LEU A 215 15.78 4.13 1.78
C LEU A 215 16.88 4.30 2.83
N ILE A 216 18.05 4.84 2.46
CA ILE A 216 19.10 5.18 3.45
C ILE A 216 18.57 6.17 4.48
N SER A 217 17.91 7.24 4.04
CA SER A 217 17.28 8.23 4.94
C SER A 217 16.33 7.54 5.91
N ALA A 218 15.42 6.71 5.39
CA ALA A 218 14.45 5.96 6.20
C ALA A 218 15.11 5.01 7.21
N LEU A 219 16.18 4.33 6.82
CA LEU A 219 16.89 3.37 7.67
C LEU A 219 17.83 4.03 8.69
N SER A 220 18.25 5.28 8.47
CA SER A 220 19.14 6.01 9.40
C SER A 220 18.55 6.17 10.80
N SER A 221 17.21 6.14 10.91
CA SER A 221 16.47 6.21 12.18
C SER A 221 16.04 4.84 12.71
N SER A 222 16.42 3.74 12.05
CA SER A 222 16.12 2.39 12.51
C SER A 222 16.93 2.06 13.77
N LYS A 223 16.29 1.35 14.71
CA LYS A 223 16.94 0.75 15.88
C LYS A 223 17.34 -0.71 15.64
N CYS A 224 16.87 -1.29 14.55
CA CYS A 224 17.00 -2.72 14.25
C CYS A 224 18.11 -3.00 13.24
N VAL A 225 18.45 -2.01 12.41
CA VAL A 225 19.45 -2.15 11.34
C VAL A 225 20.40 -0.97 11.33
N GLU A 226 21.58 -1.20 10.76
CA GLU A 226 22.60 -0.18 10.47
C GLU A 226 22.83 -0.12 8.96
N THR A 227 23.11 1.06 8.43
CA THR A 227 23.46 1.27 7.03
C THR A 227 24.84 1.89 6.90
N LYS A 228 25.54 1.57 5.80
CA LYS A 228 26.76 2.27 5.38
C LYS A 228 26.80 2.39 3.87
N VAL A 229 27.50 3.41 3.37
CA VAL A 229 27.81 3.55 1.95
C VAL A 229 29.28 3.18 1.77
N GLY A 230 29.56 2.20 0.91
CA GLY A 230 30.91 1.81 0.53
C GLY A 230 31.59 2.84 -0.36
N GLU A 231 32.90 2.69 -0.56
CA GLU A 231 33.69 3.59 -1.42
C GLU A 231 33.23 3.57 -2.88
N ASP A 232 32.66 2.45 -3.32
CA ASP A 232 32.07 2.26 -4.65
C ASP A 232 30.65 2.85 -4.77
N GLY A 233 30.15 3.51 -3.72
CA GLY A 233 28.80 4.07 -3.65
C GLY A 233 27.71 3.03 -3.40
N LYS A 234 28.06 1.74 -3.25
CA LYS A 234 27.07 0.73 -2.89
C LYS A 234 26.63 0.91 -1.46
N VAL A 235 25.39 0.53 -1.20
CA VAL A 235 24.80 0.67 0.11
C VAL A 235 24.65 -0.69 0.75
N PHE A 236 25.19 -0.82 1.96
CA PHE A 236 25.14 -2.03 2.73
C PHE A 236 24.24 -1.83 3.95
N VAL A 237 23.59 -2.92 4.35
CA VAL A 237 22.75 -2.97 5.54
C VAL A 237 23.13 -4.17 6.39
N ARG A 238 23.06 -4.02 7.70
CA ARG A 238 23.21 -5.15 8.63
C ARG A 238 22.28 -5.02 9.81
N ARG A 239 22.20 -6.08 10.62
CA ARG A 239 21.53 -6.07 11.92
C ARG A 239 22.25 -5.13 12.88
N ALA A 240 21.51 -4.35 13.67
CA ALA A 240 22.08 -3.41 14.62
C ALA A 240 23.06 -4.08 15.59
N GLY A 241 24.23 -3.47 15.75
CA GLY A 241 25.35 -3.98 16.55
C GLY A 241 25.99 -5.27 16.02
N GLY A 242 25.73 -5.68 14.77
CA GLY A 242 26.21 -6.95 14.24
C GLY A 242 25.62 -8.17 14.97
N ARG A 243 24.37 -8.05 15.44
CA ARG A 243 23.70 -9.11 16.23
C ARG A 243 23.76 -10.47 15.51
N PRO A 244 24.13 -11.56 16.23
CA PRO A 244 24.27 -12.88 15.62
C PRO A 244 22.95 -13.38 15.05
N LEU A 245 23.03 -14.17 13.97
CA LEU A 245 21.87 -14.82 13.37
C LEU A 245 21.13 -15.69 14.41
N PRO A 246 19.79 -15.75 14.35
CA PRO A 246 19.04 -16.63 15.24
C PRO A 246 19.41 -18.09 14.93
N VAL A 247 19.57 -18.88 15.98
CA VAL A 247 19.84 -20.32 15.88
C VAL A 247 18.50 -21.03 15.99
N THR A 248 18.18 -21.90 15.04
CA THR A 248 17.09 -22.86 15.23
C THR A 248 17.50 -23.77 16.38
N SER A 249 16.80 -23.69 17.51
CA SER A 249 16.92 -24.74 18.52
C SER A 249 16.55 -26.05 17.83
N ASP A 250 17.54 -26.93 17.64
CA ASP A 250 17.27 -28.29 17.14
C ASP A 250 16.14 -28.89 17.98
N PRO A 251 15.11 -29.49 17.35
CA PRO A 251 14.06 -30.20 18.08
C PRO A 251 14.60 -31.41 18.84
#